data_AF-A0A7C9RDS1-F1
#
_entry.id   AF-A0A7C9RDS1-F1
#
_cell.length_a   1.000
_cell.length_b   1.000
_cell.length_c   1.000
_cell.angle_alpha   90.00
_cell.angle_beta   90.00
_cell.angle_gamma   90.00
#
_symmetry.space_group_name_H-M   'P 1'
#
loop_
_entity.id
_entity.type
_entity.pdbx_description
1 polymer ?
#
loop_
_entity_poly.entity_id
_entity_poly.type
_entity_poly.pdbx_seq_one_letter_code
_entity_poly.pdbx_strand_id
1 'polypeptide(L)' 'MARKPEQNTDELLRDLLIVQLHQSGVKGADIRRIVGCSMDKVTRIVKHMKAAKSA' A
#
# COMPACT_ATOMS: atom_id res chain seq x y z
N MET A 1 -26.11 -0.49 -12.51
CA MET A 1 -25.40 -1.62 -11.89
C MET A 1 -23.95 -1.20 -11.69
N ALA A 2 -23.49 -1.05 -10.46
CA ALA A 2 -22.09 -0.69 -10.18
C ALA A 2 -21.19 -1.90 -10.49
N ARG A 3 -20.19 -1.73 -11.36
CA ARG A 3 -19.17 -2.77 -11.62
C ARG A 3 -18.43 -3.05 -10.31
N LYS A 4 -18.46 -4.31 -9.85
CA LYS A 4 -17.62 -4.78 -8.76
C LYS A 4 -16.17 -4.65 -9.25
N PRO A 5 -15.27 -3.96 -8.53
CA PRO A 5 -13.87 -3.89 -8.96
C PRO A 5 -13.33 -5.31 -9.00
N GLU A 6 -12.77 -5.71 -10.14
CA GLU A 6 -12.06 -6.97 -10.28
C GLU A 6 -10.96 -7.00 -9.22
N GLN A 7 -11.06 -7.91 -8.24
CA GLN A 7 -10.03 -8.09 -7.24
C GLN A 7 -8.86 -8.82 -7.89
N ASN A 8 -8.03 -8.05 -8.58
CA ASN A 8 -6.82 -8.51 -9.23
C ASN A 8 -5.79 -8.92 -8.17
N THR A 9 -5.36 -10.19 -8.20
CA THR A 9 -4.41 -10.74 -7.22
C THR A 9 -3.09 -9.97 -7.21
N ASP A 10 -2.65 -9.44 -8.35
CA ASP A 10 -1.44 -8.62 -8.43
C ASP A 10 -1.59 -7.29 -7.66
N GLU A 11 -2.79 -6.67 -7.65
CA GLU A 11 -3.03 -5.46 -6.87
C GLU A 11 -2.96 -5.76 -5.38
N LEU A 12 -3.54 -6.89 -4.95
CA LEU A 12 -3.46 -7.33 -3.55
C LEU A 12 -2.00 -7.59 -3.14
N LEU A 13 -1.22 -8.26 -3.98
CA LEU A 13 0.20 -8.54 -3.70
C LEU A 13 1.02 -7.26 -3.61
N ARG A 14 0.76 -6.27 -4.47
CA ARG A 14 1.39 -4.94 -4.39
C ARG A 14 1.03 -4.21 -3.10
N ASP A 15 -0.23 -4.29 -2.67
CA ASP A 15 -0.70 -3.65 -1.44
C ASP A 15 -0.04 -4.28 -0.20
N LEU A 16 0.05 -5.61 -0.17
CA LEU A 16 0.75 -6.35 0.88
C LEU A 16 2.23 -6.00 0.94
N LEU A 17 2.89 -5.86 -0.23
CA LEU A 17 4.29 -5.45 -0.27
C LEU A 17 4.51 -4.03 0.28
N ILE A 18 3.61 -3.08 -0.03
CA ILE A 18 3.64 -1.73 0.54
C ILE A 18 3.55 -1.78 2.08
N VAL A 19 2.64 -2.60 2.61
CA VAL A 19 2.45 -2.81 4.04
C VAL A 19 3.74 -3.33 4.68
N GLN A 20 4.32 -4.40 4.13
CA GLN A 20 5.52 -5.02 4.70
C GLN A 20 6.71 -4.06 4.71
N LEU A 21 6.97 -3.36 3.59
CA LEU A 21 8.08 -2.40 3.50
C LEU A 21 7.90 -1.24 4.49
N HIS A 22 6.68 -0.73 4.67
CA HIS A 22 6.43 0.32 5.64
C HIS A 22 6.67 -0.14 7.08
N GLN A 23 6.25 -1.36 7.43
CA GLN A 23 6.49 -1.94 8.76
C GLN A 23 7.99 -2.15 9.01
N SER A 24 8.78 -2.46 7.98
CA SER A 24 10.24 -2.53 8.05
C SER A 24 10.93 -1.16 8.10
N GLY A 25 10.18 -0.05 8.12
CA GLY A 25 10.72 1.31 8.23
C GLY A 25 11.20 1.95 6.92
N VAL A 26 10.88 1.34 5.77
CA VAL A 26 11.25 1.88 4.46
C VAL A 26 10.48 3.18 4.18
N LYS A 27 11.17 4.20 3.65
CA LYS A 27 10.56 5.50 3.33
C LYS A 27 9.64 5.40 2.11
N GLY A 28 8.55 6.16 2.10
CA GLY A 28 7.54 6.08 1.04
C GLY A 28 8.08 6.30 -0.39
N ALA A 29 9.08 7.16 -0.57
CA ALA A 29 9.75 7.35 -1.86
C ALA A 29 10.47 6.09 -2.36
N ASP A 30 11.08 5.33 -1.45
CA ASP A 30 11.74 4.07 -1.76
C ASP A 30 10.73 2.94 -1.97
N ILE A 31 9.64 2.90 -1.18
CA ILE A 31 8.52 1.98 -1.39
C ILE A 31 7.94 2.17 -2.79
N ARG A 32 7.67 3.41 -3.21
CA ARG A 32 7.19 3.75 -4.55
C ARG A 32 8.11 3.18 -5.64
N ARG A 33 9.43 3.32 -5.45
CA ARG A 33 10.45 2.82 -6.40
C ARG A 33 10.48 1.29 -6.46
N ILE A 34 10.41 0.62 -5.30
CA ILE A 34 10.47 -0.85 -5.19
C ILE A 34 9.22 -1.50 -5.77
N VAL A 35 8.04 -0.99 -5.41
CA VAL A 35 6.74 -1.58 -5.80
C VAL A 35 6.33 -1.19 -7.23
N GLY A 36 6.88 -0.08 -7.75
CA GLY A 36 6.56 0.40 -9.09
C GLY A 36 5.14 0.98 -9.19
N CYS A 37 4.70 1.75 -8.20
CA CYS A 37 3.35 2.31 -8.14
C CYS A 37 3.36 3.85 -7.92
N SER A 38 2.17 4.46 -7.85
CA SER A 38 2.04 5.89 -7.55
C SER A 38 2.26 6.20 -6.07
N MET A 39 2.75 7.41 -5.78
CA MET A 39 2.91 7.86 -4.39
C MET A 39 1.56 7.98 -3.65
N ASP A 40 0.48 8.25 -4.37
CA ASP A 40 -0.87 8.30 -3.82
C ASP A 40 -1.31 6.94 -3.28
N LYS A 41 -0.98 5.86 -3.99
CA LYS A 41 -1.28 4.50 -3.56
C LYS A 41 -0.53 4.16 -2.27
N VAL A 42 0.77 4.47 -2.21
CA VAL A 42 1.59 4.30 -1.00
C VAL A 42 0.99 5.09 0.17
N THR A 43 0.68 6.37 -0.03
CA THR A 43 0.15 7.26 1.02
C THR A 43 -1.21 6.76 1.53
N ARG A 44 -2.10 6.33 0.62
CA ARG A 44 -3.42 5.78 0.96
C ARG A 44 -3.30 4.57 1.87
N ILE A 45 -2.43 3.61 1.53
CA ILE A 45 -2.25 2.37 2.31
C ILE A 45 -1.59 2.67 3.66
N VAL A 46 -0.49 3.41 3.65
CA VAL A 46 0.29 3.75 4.86
C VAL A 46 -0.54 4.55 5.88
N LYS A 47 -1.46 5.41 5.42
CA LYS A 47 -2.39 6.15 6.29
C LYS A 47 -3.17 5.22 7.24
N HIS A 48 -3.62 4.07 6.76
CA HIS A 48 -4.38 3.12 7.57
C HIS A 48 -3.53 2.40 8.61
N MET A 49 -2.20 2.40 8.45
CA MET A 49 -1.28 1.74 9.38
C MET A 49 -0.86 2.64 10.54
N LYS A 50 -0.81 3.96 10.33
CA LYS A 50 -0.57 4.92 11.43
C LYS A 50 -1.70 4.89 12.46
N ALA A 51 -2.95 4.71 12.02
CA ALA A 51 -4.10 4.61 12.90
C ALA A 51 -4.05 3.36 13.80
N ALA A 52 -3.43 2.27 13.33
CA ALA A 52 -3.34 1.02 14.08
C ALA A 52 -2.28 1.02 15.21
N LYS A 53 -1.32 1.95 15.20
CA LYS A 53 -0.25 2.02 16.22
C LYS A 53 -0.62 2.83 17.46
N SER A 54 -1.78 3.49 17.46
CA SER A 54 -2.29 4.29 18.58
C SER A 54 -3.51 3.68 19.27
N ALA A 55 -3.76 2.38 19.07
CA ALA A 55 -4.76 1.59 19.77
C ALA A 55 -4.10 0.57 20.70
#